data_AF-A0AAW5FPH5-F1
#
_entry.id   AF-A0AAW5FPH5-F1
#
_cell.length_a   1.000
_cell.length_b   1.000
_cell.length_c   1.000
_cell.angle_alpha   90.00
_cell.angle_beta   90.00
_cell.angle_gamma   90.00
#
_symmetry.space_group_name_H-M   'P 1'
#
loop_
_entity.id
_entity.type
_entity.pdbx_description
1 polymer ?
#
loop_
_entity_poly.entity_id
_entity_poly.type
_entity_poly.pdbx_seq_one_letter_code
_entity_poly.pdbx_strand_id
1 'polypeptide(L)'
;MNHQKNYNQRYLLRLLEHGPFERRPRGGWRFGVKVISDAIVERLLASGRAEITGSQLRLKPLASSPLIRRADRAEVRARHDSAGGAPDARA
;
A
#
# COMPACT_ATOMS: atom_id res chain seq x y z
N MET A 1 -20.92 -15.74 22.36
CA MET A 1 -19.71 -14.90 22.20
C MET A 1 -19.53 -14.48 20.74
N ASN A 2 -19.56 -13.20 20.36
CA ASN A 2 -19.27 -12.77 18.97
C ASN A 2 -18.52 -11.41 18.85
N HIS A 3 -17.98 -10.86 19.94
CA HIS A 3 -17.30 -9.54 19.92
C HIS A 3 -15.95 -9.54 19.19
N GLN A 4 -15.29 -10.69 19.04
CA GLN A 4 -14.00 -10.82 18.34
C GLN A 4 -14.06 -10.39 16.86
N LYS A 5 -15.24 -10.49 16.23
CA LYS A 5 -15.42 -10.21 14.79
C LYS A 5 -15.36 -8.71 14.45
N ASN A 6 -15.64 -7.81 15.40
CA ASN A 6 -15.72 -6.36 15.16
C ASN A 6 -14.43 -5.62 15.54
N TYR A 7 -13.73 -6.06 16.60
CA TYR A 7 -12.48 -5.42 17.05
C TYR A 7 -11.37 -5.47 15.99
N ASN A 8 -11.29 -6.56 15.21
CA ASN A 8 -10.29 -6.69 14.15
C ASN A 8 -10.48 -5.64 13.04
N GLN A 9 -11.71 -5.30 12.66
CA GLN A 9 -11.94 -4.43 11.51
C GLN A 9 -11.50 -2.98 11.77
N ARG A 10 -11.86 -2.40 12.92
CA ARG A 10 -11.42 -1.04 13.28
C ARG A 10 -9.91 -0.94 13.45
N TYR A 11 -9.30 -1.98 14.02
CA TYR A 11 -7.84 -2.05 14.16
C TYR A 11 -7.14 -2.10 12.79
N LEU A 12 -7.64 -2.91 11.85
CA LEU A 12 -7.06 -3.02 10.51
C LEU A 12 -7.25 -1.76 9.68
N LEU A 13 -8.38 -1.06 9.81
CA LEU A 13 -8.57 0.25 9.18
C LEU A 13 -7.54 1.26 9.70
N ARG A 14 -7.26 1.29 11.01
CA ARG A 14 -6.18 2.12 11.56
C ARG A 14 -4.80 1.76 11.00
N LEU A 15 -4.52 0.48 10.78
CA LEU A 15 -3.27 0.10 10.11
C LEU A 15 -3.19 0.64 8.68
N LEU A 16 -4.32 0.63 7.94
CA LEU A 16 -4.38 1.22 6.59
C LEU A 16 -4.20 2.74 6.58
N GLU A 17 -4.51 3.44 7.67
CA GLU A 17 -4.17 4.87 7.85
C GLU A 17 -2.66 5.07 7.99
N HIS A 18 -1.93 4.08 8.52
CA HIS A 18 -0.47 4.12 8.66
C HIS A 18 0.29 3.61 7.42
N GLY A 19 -0.32 2.75 6.61
CA GLY A 19 0.27 2.28 5.36
C GLY A 19 -0.50 1.15 4.67
N PRO A 20 -0.18 0.82 3.41
CA PRO A 20 -0.90 -0.20 2.65
C PRO A 20 -0.61 -1.63 3.15
N PHE A 21 -1.54 -2.55 2.93
CA PHE A 21 -1.24 -3.98 3.07
C PHE A 21 -0.71 -4.53 1.76
N GLU A 22 0.27 -5.41 1.81
CA GLU A 22 0.89 -6.00 0.64
C GLU A 22 0.41 -7.43 0.42
N ARG A 23 0.13 -7.78 -0.84
CA ARG A 23 -0.13 -9.15 -1.25
C ARG A 23 1.14 -9.99 -1.06
N ARG A 24 1.00 -11.18 -0.47
CA ARG A 24 2.10 -12.15 -0.39
C ARG A 24 2.13 -13.02 -1.66
N PRO A 25 3.31 -13.45 -2.11
CA PRO A 25 3.44 -14.31 -3.29
C PRO A 25 2.81 -15.70 -3.10
N ARG A 26 2.66 -16.17 -1.85
CA ARG A 26 2.00 -17.45 -1.50
C ARG A 26 0.54 -17.31 -1.07
N GLY A 27 -0.09 -16.17 -1.38
CA GLY A 27 -1.44 -15.84 -0.93
C GLY A 27 -1.49 -15.22 0.47
N GLY A 28 -2.62 -14.58 0.78
CA GLY A 28 -2.77 -13.74 1.95
C GLY A 28 -2.14 -12.36 1.81
N TRP A 29 -2.38 -11.55 2.83
CA TRP A 29 -1.96 -10.15 2.92
C TRP A 29 -1.01 -9.97 4.09
N ARG A 30 -0.23 -8.89 4.07
CA ARG A 30 0.59 -8.51 5.22
C ARG A 30 0.61 -7.01 5.45
N PHE A 31 0.79 -6.62 6.69
CA PHE A 31 1.18 -5.26 7.07
C PHE A 31 2.46 -5.34 7.89
N GLY A 32 3.58 -4.91 7.30
CA GLY A 32 4.90 -5.18 7.86
C GLY A 32 5.09 -6.67 8.11
N VAL A 33 5.27 -7.05 9.38
CA VAL A 33 5.46 -8.44 9.81
C VAL A 33 4.15 -9.22 10.05
N LYS A 34 3.00 -8.54 10.10
CA LYS A 34 1.72 -9.15 10.47
C LYS A 34 1.04 -9.76 9.25
N VAL A 35 0.74 -11.05 9.29
CA VAL A 35 -0.02 -11.75 8.25
C VAL A 35 -1.52 -11.58 8.49
N ILE A 36 -2.25 -11.33 7.41
CA ILE A 36 -3.68 -11.04 7.38
C ILE A 36 -4.32 -11.97 6.34
N SER A 37 -5.39 -12.66 6.73
CA SER A 37 -6.10 -13.59 5.86
C SER A 37 -6.92 -12.87 4.78
N ASP A 38 -7.10 -13.50 3.62
CA ASP A 38 -7.93 -12.95 2.53
C ASP A 38 -9.38 -12.67 2.98
N ALA A 39 -9.99 -13.54 3.79
CA ALA A 39 -11.36 -13.35 4.30
C ALA A 39 -11.54 -12.03 5.08
N ILE A 40 -10.48 -11.54 5.72
CA ILE A 40 -10.51 -10.26 6.43
C ILE A 40 -10.47 -9.10 5.44
N VAL A 41 -9.66 -9.23 4.39
CA VAL A 41 -9.56 -8.23 3.32
C VAL A 41 -10.86 -8.14 2.53
N GLU A 42 -11.47 -9.28 2.19
CA GLU A 42 -12.79 -9.34 1.55
C GLU A 42 -13.84 -8.57 2.36
N ARG A 43 -13.83 -8.69 3.70
CA ARG A 43 -14.75 -7.93 4.55
C ARG A 43 -14.48 -6.43 4.51
N LEU A 44 -13.21 -6.01 4.46
CA LEU A 44 -12.86 -4.59 4.34
C LEU A 44 -13.33 -4.02 3.00
N LEU A 45 -13.13 -4.77 1.91
CA LEU A 45 -13.62 -4.42 0.58
C LEU A 45 -15.16 -4.35 0.54
N ALA A 46 -15.85 -5.35 1.08
CA ALA A 46 -17.30 -5.39 1.17
C ALA A 46 -17.87 -4.21 1.99
N SER A 47 -17.11 -3.70 2.96
CA SER A 47 -17.49 -2.50 3.70
C SER A 47 -17.32 -1.19 2.94
N GLY A 48 -16.70 -1.22 1.75
CA GLY A 48 -16.47 -0.06 0.88
C GLY A 48 -15.41 0.93 1.41
N ARG A 49 -14.75 0.59 2.53
CA ARG A 49 -13.75 1.46 3.19
C ARG A 49 -12.32 1.21 2.73
N ALA A 50 -12.08 0.13 2.00
CA ALA A 50 -10.78 -0.21 1.46
C ALA A 50 -10.92 -0.61 -0.01
N GLU A 51 -9.83 -0.46 -0.76
CA GLU A 51 -9.73 -0.84 -2.16
C GLU A 51 -8.39 -1.52 -2.44
N ILE A 52 -8.36 -2.41 -3.44
CA ILE A 52 -7.12 -3.01 -3.91
C ILE A 52 -6.62 -2.20 -5.10
N THR A 53 -5.38 -1.71 -5.00
CA THR A 53 -4.66 -1.07 -6.09
C THR A 53 -3.42 -1.91 -6.41
N GLY A 54 -3.46 -2.62 -7.54
CA GLY A 54 -2.38 -3.55 -7.92
C GLY A 54 -2.18 -4.66 -6.89
N SER A 55 -1.00 -4.69 -6.27
CA SER A 55 -0.65 -5.67 -5.22
C SER A 55 -0.85 -5.16 -3.79
N GLN A 56 -1.54 -4.03 -3.63
CA GLN A 56 -1.70 -3.35 -2.34
C GLN A 56 -3.17 -3.13 -1.98
N LEU A 57 -3.52 -3.33 -0.71
CA LEU A 57 -4.79 -2.91 -0.14
C LEU A 57 -4.59 -1.55 0.51
N ARG A 58 -5.43 -0.57 0.16
CA ARG A 58 -5.36 0.80 0.66
C ARG A 58 -6.69 1.21 1.27
N LEU A 59 -6.66 2.19 2.16
CA LEU A 59 -7.87 2.84 2.62
C LEU A 59 -8.47 3.63 1.46
N LYS A 60 -9.76 3.44 1.20
CA LYS A 60 -10.48 4.23 0.21
C LYS A 60 -10.68 5.64 0.78
N PRO A 61 -10.20 6.70 0.13
CA PRO A 61 -10.49 8.05 0.56
C PRO A 61 -12.01 8.25 0.46
N LEU A 62 -12.66 8.52 1.59
CA LEU A 62 -14.02 9.04 1.61
C LEU A 62 -13.98 10.32 0.75
N ALA A 63 -14.67 10.33 -0.38
CA ALA A 63 -14.75 11.52 -1.21
C ALA A 63 -15.23 12.68 -0.33
N SER A 64 -14.37 13.67 -0.11
CA SER A 64 -14.39 14.71 0.94
C SER A 64 -13.62 14.40 2.22
N SER A 65 -12.30 14.25 2.12
CA SER A 65 -11.41 14.87 3.12
C SER A 65 -10.08 15.26 2.46
N PRO A 66 -9.84 16.57 2.19
CA PRO A 66 -8.65 17.04 1.50
C PRO A 66 -7.46 17.15 2.47
N LEU A 67 -7.08 16.07 3.15
CA LEU A 67 -6.02 16.12 4.16
C LEU A 67 -5.12 14.88 4.20
N ILE A 68 -4.62 14.38 3.06
CA ILE A 68 -3.32 13.67 3.07
C ILE A 68 -2.52 14.05 1.81
N ARG A 69 -1.95 15.27 1.80
CA ARG A 69 -0.77 15.61 0.99
C ARG A 69 0.48 15.01 1.64
N ARG A 70 0.57 13.69 1.73
CA ARG A 70 1.79 12.97 2.17
C ARG A 70 1.92 11.63 1.47
N ALA A 71 2.14 11.65 0.15
CA ALA A 71 2.75 10.55 -0.58
C ALA A 71 3.26 11.01 -1.97
N ASP A 72 3.85 12.20 -2.06
CA ASP A 72 4.74 12.51 -3.18
C ASP A 72 6.15 12.02 -2.81
N ARG A 73 6.34 10.71 -2.80
CA ARG A 73 7.66 10.07 -2.68
C ARG A 73 7.62 8.62 -3.14
N ALA A 74 7.20 8.40 -4.38
CA ALA A 74 7.45 7.14 -5.08
C ALA A 74 7.28 7.31 -6.59
N GLU A 75 7.99 8.26 -7.19
CA GLU A 75 8.29 8.19 -8.62
C GLU A 75 9.79 8.34 -8.83
N VAL A 76 10.51 7.27 -8.47
CA VAL A 76 11.89 7.05 -8.89
C VAL A 76 11.88 5.84 -9.82
N ARG A 77 11.81 6.12 -11.12
CA ARG A 77 12.43 5.42 -12.28
C ARG A 77 11.72 5.96 -13.53
N ALA A 78 12.38 6.42 -14.58
CA ALA A 78 13.65 5.98 -15.12
C ALA A 78 14.25 7.07 -16.02
N ARG A 79 15.56 7.34 -15.87
CA ARG A 79 16.45 7.72 -16.98
C ARG A 79 17.82 7.12 -16.70
N HIS A 80 17.92 5.82 -16.98
CA HIS A 80 19.19 5.20 -17.29
C HIS A 80 19.21 5.12 -18.81
N ASP A 81 19.98 5.98 -19.46
CA ASP A 81 20.61 5.61 -20.72
C ASP A 81 22.04 6.15 -20.69
N SER A 82 22.96 5.22 -20.90
CA SER A 82 24.39 5.38 -20.79
C SER A 82 24.97 5.60 -22.17
N ALA A 83 25.77 6.65 -22.34
CA ALA A 83 26.85 6.69 -23.32
C ALA A 83 27.93 7.60 -22.70
N GLY A 84 29.12 7.12 -22.34
CA GLY A 84 29.97 6.26 -23.15
C GLY A 84 30.72 7.13 -24.13
N GLY A 85 31.82 7.77 -23.69
CA GLY A 85 32.66 8.61 -24.54
C GLY A 85 33.82 9.21 -23.75
N ALA A 86 35.02 8.73 -24.03
CA ALA A 86 36.27 8.91 -23.28
C ALA A 86 36.94 10.29 -23.54
N PRO A 87 38.10 10.59 -22.89
CA PRO A 87 38.64 11.93 -22.69
C PRO A 87 39.66 12.35 -23.75
N ASP A 88 39.84 13.66 -23.94
CA ASP A 88 40.96 14.25 -24.69
C ASP A 88 41.27 15.62 -24.06
N ALA A 89 42.30 15.75 -23.23
CA ALA A 89 43.71 15.96 -23.54
C ALA A 89 44.03 17.35 -24.14
N ARG A 90 44.85 18.11 -23.37
CA ARG A 90 45.84 19.13 -23.78
C ARG A 90 45.41 20.26 -24.74
N ALA A 91 45.57 21.50 -24.27
CA ALA A 91 46.74 22.35 -24.55
C ALA A 91 46.70 23.61 -23.67
#